data_AF-A0A959JNP6-F1
#
_entry.id   AF-A0A959JNP6-F1
#
_cell.length_a   1.000
_cell.length_b   1.000
_cell.length_c   1.000
_cell.angle_alpha   90.00
_cell.angle_beta   90.00
_cell.angle_gamma   90.00
#
_symmetry.space_group_name_H-M   'P 1'
#
loop_
_entity.id
_entity.type
_entity.pdbx_description
1 polymer ?
#
loop_
_entity_poly.entity_id
_entity_poly.type
_entity_poly.pdbx_seq_one_letter_code
_entity_poly.pdbx_strand_id
1 'polypeptide(L)' 'MAYNRKNFTMGSGKYYFQIKSGQQSITICRKNKDAAEQAFNKYIQVGKSVEWLGKWNGKSFEETAEPKLATS' A
#
# COMPACT_ATOMS: atom_id res chain seq x y z
N MET A 1 31.91 10.46 -4.21
CA MET A 1 30.85 9.55 -4.68
C MET A 1 29.63 9.75 -3.78
N ALA A 2 28.68 10.61 -4.18
CA ALA A 2 27.48 10.81 -3.39
C ALA A 2 26.57 9.59 -3.55
N TYR A 3 26.50 8.76 -2.51
CA TYR A 3 25.49 7.72 -2.39
C TYR A 3 24.14 8.44 -2.34
N ASN A 4 23.49 8.54 -3.49
CA ASN A 4 22.13 9.04 -3.57
C ASN A 4 21.27 8.02 -2.82
N ARG A 5 21.10 8.20 -1.50
CA ARG A 5 20.01 7.54 -0.77
C ARG A 5 18.78 7.99 -1.51
N LYS A 6 18.21 7.11 -2.33
CA LYS A 6 16.93 7.36 -2.98
C LYS A 6 15.95 7.61 -1.84
N ASN A 7 15.76 8.87 -1.46
CA ASN A 7 14.69 9.27 -0.58
C ASN A 7 13.47 8.67 -1.24
N PHE A 8 12.84 7.73 -0.54
CA PHE A 8 11.64 7.07 -1.04
C PHE A 8 10.54 8.13 -0.99
N THR A 9 10.55 9.04 -1.97
CA THR A 9 9.59 10.11 -2.08
C THR A 9 8.29 9.43 -2.45
N MET A 10 7.43 9.24 -1.45
CA MET A 10 6.10 8.74 -1.65
C MET A 10 5.39 9.67 -2.63
N GLY A 11 4.99 9.12 -3.77
CA GLY A 11 4.29 9.88 -4.80
C GLY A 11 2.92 10.25 -4.29
N SER A 12 2.63 11.54 -4.22
CA SER A 12 1.30 12.04 -3.92
C SER A 12 0.28 11.49 -4.92
N GLY A 13 -0.93 11.24 -4.43
CA GLY A 13 -2.03 10.69 -5.20
C GLY A 13 -1.98 9.17 -5.41
N LYS A 14 -1.03 8.45 -4.78
CA LYS A 14 -0.96 6.99 -4.85
C LYS A 14 -1.49 6.34 -3.57
N TYR A 15 -2.09 5.18 -3.71
CA TYR A 15 -2.51 4.32 -2.62
C TYR A 15 -1.37 3.43 -2.19
N TYR A 16 -1.22 3.27 -0.88
CA TYR A 16 -0.16 2.51 -0.24
C TYR A 16 -0.77 1.46 0.68
N PHE A 17 -0.15 0.31 0.71
CA PHE A 17 -0.43 -0.74 1.68
C PHE A 17 0.84 -1.54 1.93
N GLN A 18 0.94 -2.10 3.12
CA GLN A 18 2.08 -2.92 3.51
C GLN A 18 1.66 -4.38 3.60
N ILE A 19 2.57 -5.26 3.23
CA ILE A 19 2.42 -6.70 3.36
C ILE A 19 3.45 -7.15 4.39
N LYS A 20 3.00 -7.66 5.53
CA LYS A 20 3.88 -8.27 6.54
C LYS A 20 4.15 -9.71 6.11
N SER A 21 5.41 -9.99 5.81
CA SER A 21 5.89 -11.31 5.41
C SER A 21 7.02 -11.72 6.34
N GLY A 22 6.67 -12.33 7.48
CA GLY A 22 7.62 -12.75 8.50
C GLY A 22 8.44 -11.59 9.06
N GLN A 23 9.76 -11.60 8.86
CA GLN A 23 10.68 -10.55 9.32
C GLN A 23 10.67 -9.27 8.47
N GLN A 24 10.07 -9.28 7.28
CA GLN A 24 10.12 -8.15 6.35
C GLN A 24 8.71 -7.63 6.03
N SER A 25 8.58 -6.30 5.98
CA SER A 25 7.39 -5.61 5.49
C SER A 25 7.65 -5.07 4.07
N ILE A 26 6.77 -5.41 3.15
CA ILE A 26 6.83 -4.95 1.76
C ILE A 26 5.80 -3.85 1.60
N THR A 27 6.24 -2.63 1.28
CA THR A 27 5.32 -1.53 0.96
C THR A 27 5.00 -1.57 -0.53
N ILE A 28 3.74 -1.80 -0.87
CA ILE A 28 3.23 -1.70 -2.24
C ILE A 28 2.56 -0.34 -2.40
N CYS A 29 2.74 0.27 -3.57
CA CYS A 29 2.00 1.46 -3.96
C CYS A 29 1.39 1.32 -5.36
N ARG A 30 0.20 1.90 -5.54
CA ARG A 30 -0.55 1.88 -6.81
C ARG A 30 -1.18 3.24 -7.06
N LYS A 31 -1.24 3.65 -8.33
CA LYS A 31 -1.86 4.93 -8.73
C LYS A 31 -3.39 4.85 -8.67
N ASN A 32 -3.96 3.74 -9.12
CA ASN A 32 -5.41 3.55 -9.17
C ASN A 32 -5.91 2.93 -7.86
N LYS A 33 -7.00 3.47 -7.33
CA LYS A 33 -7.67 2.97 -6.12
C LYS A 33 -8.12 1.52 -6.31
N ASP A 34 -8.94 1.27 -7.31
CA ASP A 34 -9.44 -0.06 -7.65
C ASP A 34 -8.32 -1.11 -7.77
N ALA A 35 -7.24 -0.80 -8.50
CA ALA A 35 -6.10 -1.70 -8.62
C ALA A 35 -5.37 -1.95 -7.29
N ALA A 36 -5.35 -0.96 -6.39
CA ALA A 36 -4.77 -1.09 -5.06
C ALA A 36 -5.65 -1.97 -4.16
N GLU A 37 -6.96 -1.75 -4.18
CA GLU A 37 -7.96 -2.52 -3.42
C GLU A 37 -7.99 -3.98 -3.89
N GLN A 38 -7.99 -4.22 -5.21
CA GLN A 38 -7.90 -5.57 -5.77
C GLN A 38 -6.61 -6.28 -5.36
N ALA A 39 -5.47 -5.59 -5.40
CA ALA A 39 -4.21 -6.17 -4.97
C ALA A 39 -4.22 -6.50 -3.48
N PHE A 40 -4.68 -5.57 -2.64
CA PHE A 40 -4.84 -5.76 -1.21
C PHE A 40 -5.73 -6.98 -0.90
N ASN A 41 -6.91 -7.05 -1.52
CA ASN A 41 -7.83 -8.18 -1.37
C ASN A 41 -7.21 -9.51 -1.82
N LYS A 42 -6.47 -9.53 -2.93
CA LYS A 42 -5.75 -10.74 -3.36
C LYS A 42 -4.76 -11.21 -2.31
N TYR A 43 -4.01 -10.31 -1.68
CA TYR A 43 -3.08 -10.70 -0.63
C TYR A 43 -3.79 -11.22 0.62
N ILE A 44 -4.93 -10.62 1.01
CA ILE A 44 -5.77 -11.16 2.08
C ILE A 44 -6.27 -12.56 1.74
N GLN A 45 -6.77 -12.77 0.52
CA GLN A 45 -7.26 -14.08 0.06
C GLN A 45 -6.17 -15.15 0.05
N VAL A 46 -4.93 -14.77 -0.24
CA VAL A 46 -3.75 -15.65 -0.16
C VAL A 46 -3.34 -15.94 1.30
N GLY A 47 -3.98 -15.33 2.28
CA GLY A 47 -3.66 -15.49 3.71
C GLY A 47 -2.43 -14.69 4.15
N LYS A 48 -2.03 -13.66 3.40
CA LYS A 48 -0.96 -12.75 3.81
C LYS A 48 -1.52 -11.68 4.75
N SER A 49 -0.74 -11.34 5.77
CA SER A 49 -1.04 -10.19 6.62
C SER A 49 -0.75 -8.91 5.85
N VAL A 50 -1.78 -8.16 5.49
CA VAL A 50 -1.66 -6.87 4.84
C VAL A 50 -2.28 -5.77 5.68
N GLU A 51 -1.73 -4.58 5.58
CA GLU A 51 -2.10 -3.39 6.34
C GLU A 51 -2.33 -2.26 5.34
N TRP A 52 -3.57 -1.78 5.25
CA TRP A 52 -3.91 -0.68 4.36
C TRP A 52 -3.44 0.63 4.98
N LEU A 53 -2.59 1.37 4.27
CA LEU A 53 -2.16 2.68 4.74
C LEU A 53 -3.08 3.79 4.22
N GLY A 54 -3.58 3.64 3.00
CA GLY A 54 -4.40 4.66 2.33
C GLY A 54 -3.63 5.44 1.26
N LYS A 55 -4.25 6.50 0.78
CA LYS A 55 -3.71 7.40 -0.24
C LYS A 55 -2.75 8.41 0.37
N TRP A 56 -1.52 8.45 -0.14
CA TRP A 56 -0.59 9.49 0.24
C TRP A 56 -0.95 10.80 -0.48
N ASN A 57 -1.21 11.87 0.27
CA ASN A 57 -1.49 13.19 -0.33
C ASN A 57 -0.23 14.06 -0.51
N GLY A 58 0.94 13.58 -0.07
CA GLY A 58 2.18 14.35 -0.03
C GLY A 58 2.63 14.74 1.38
N LYS A 59 1.72 14.66 2.36
CA LYS A 59 1.95 15.04 3.76
C LYS A 59 1.47 13.97 4.74
N SER A 60 0.34 13.34 4.48
CA SER A 60 -0.29 12.32 5.32
C SER A 60 -1.04 11.29 4.47
N PHE A 61 -1.44 10.19 5.09
CA PHE A 61 -2.36 9.24 4.49
C PHE A 61 -3.80 9.71 4.67
N GLU A 62 -4.55 9.67 3.57
CA GLU A 62 -5.99 9.89 3.50
C GLU A 62 -6.65 8.62 2.94
N GLU A 63 -7.97 8.48 3.02
CA GLU A 63 -8.63 7.23 2.61
C GLU A 63 -8.03 5.98 3.28
N THR A 64 -7.74 6.10 4.58
CA THR A 64 -7.26 5.01 5.45
C THR A 64 -8.33 3.96 5.72
N ALA A 65 -9.56 4.18 5.23
CA ALA A 65 -10.63 3.19 5.27
C ALA A 65 -10.17 1.93 4.52
N GLU A 66 -10.05 0.83 5.25
CA GLU A 66 -9.73 -0.46 4.67
C GLU A 66 -10.75 -0.82 3.59
N PRO A 67 -10.29 -1.24 2.40
CA PRO A 67 -11.21 -1.66 1.37
C PRO A 67 -11.98 -2.88 1.85
N LYS A 68 -13.30 -2.80 1.75
CA LYS A 68 -14.17 -3.93 2.07
C LYS A 68 -13.81 -5.06 1.11
N LEU A 69 -13.48 -6.23 1.67
CA LEU A 69 -13.42 -7.45 0.88
C LEU A 69 -14.74 -7.57 0.13
N ALA A 70 -14.65 -7.53 -1.20
CA ALA A 70 -15.77 -7.87 -2.06
C ALA A 70 -16.00 -9.38 -1.93
N THR A 71 -16.67 -9.80 -0.86
CA THR A 71 -17.33 -11.10 -0.78
C THR A 71 -18.52 -11.03 -1.74
N SER A 72 -18.30 -11.48 -2.97
CA SER A 72 -19.37 -11.70 -3.95
C SER A 72 -19.81 -13.16 -3.93
#